data_AF-Q5LSN2-F1
#
_entry.id   AF-Q5LSN2-F1
#
_cell.length_a   1.000
_cell.length_b   1.000
_cell.length_c   1.000
_cell.angle_alpha   90.00
_cell.angle_beta   90.00
_cell.angle_gamma   90.00
#
_symmetry.space_group_name_H-M   'P 1'
#
loop_
_entity.id
_entity.type
_entity.pdbx_description
1 polymer ?
#
loop_
_entity_poly.entity_id
_entity_poly.type
_entity_poly.pdbx_seq_one_letter_code
_entity_poly.pdbx_strand_id
1 'polypeptide(L)'
;MHPRPQFTTKGPGVNSSGTRMSRTALFPLLLLMAAACTQVPELNERIGPDLRTAAFPKLVPLDEALGPPVDPEGEARAVQEALEARRAALAGRARRLQQASHDDSTQTSTE
;
A
#
# COMPACT_ATOMS: atom_id res chain seq x y z
N MET A 1 -12.82 -9.19 -35.43
CA MET A 1 -13.63 -9.88 -34.41
C MET A 1 -12.74 -10.97 -33.80
N HIS A 2 -12.01 -10.63 -32.73
CA HIS A 2 -11.06 -11.53 -32.07
C HIS A 2 -11.53 -11.82 -30.63
N PRO A 3 -11.42 -13.06 -30.15
CA PRO A 3 -11.81 -13.42 -28.79
C PRO A 3 -10.80 -12.87 -27.77
N ARG A 4 -11.30 -12.39 -26.64
CA ARG A 4 -10.47 -11.93 -25.51
C ARG A 4 -9.86 -13.13 -24.77
N PRO A 5 -8.63 -13.02 -24.23
CA PRO A 5 -8.10 -14.02 -23.34
C PRO A 5 -8.83 -13.97 -21.99
N GLN A 6 -9.43 -15.11 -21.63
CA GLN A 6 -10.06 -15.34 -20.33
C GLN A 6 -8.95 -15.58 -19.29
N PHE A 7 -8.75 -14.62 -18.38
CA PHE A 7 -7.91 -14.84 -17.21
C PHE A 7 -8.63 -15.77 -16.25
N THR A 8 -8.30 -17.07 -16.31
CA THR A 8 -8.78 -18.04 -15.34
C THR A 8 -7.98 -17.84 -14.05
N THR A 9 -8.58 -17.16 -13.07
CA THR A 9 -8.03 -17.15 -11.71
C THR A 9 -8.46 -18.46 -11.05
N LYS A 10 -7.57 -19.45 -11.04
CA LYS A 10 -7.75 -20.66 -10.21
C LYS A 10 -7.60 -20.23 -8.75
N GLY A 11 -8.73 -19.90 -8.13
CA GLY A 11 -8.77 -19.57 -6.70
C GLY A 11 -8.33 -20.77 -5.86
N PRO A 12 -7.62 -20.55 -4.74
CA PRO A 12 -7.33 -21.62 -3.80
C PRO A 12 -8.65 -22.16 -3.25
N GLY A 13 -8.89 -23.46 -3.47
CA GLY A 13 -10.02 -24.17 -2.91
C GLY A 13 -9.92 -24.17 -1.39
N VAL A 14 -10.67 -23.27 -0.75
CA VAL A 14 -10.89 -23.33 0.68
C VAL A 14 -11.83 -24.52 0.95
N ASN A 15 -11.30 -25.50 1.67
CA ASN A 15 -12.06 -26.63 2.16
C ASN A 15 -13.03 -26.12 3.23
N SER A 16 -14.31 -25.98 2.88
CA SER A 16 -15.37 -25.74 3.85
C SER A 16 -15.63 -27.04 4.63
N SER A 17 -14.78 -27.33 5.61
CA SER A 17 -15.09 -28.29 6.65
C SER A 17 -16.16 -27.66 7.53
N GLY A 18 -17.38 -28.22 7.42
CA GLY A 18 -18.57 -27.77 8.13
C GLY A 18 -18.29 -27.57 9.61
N THR A 19 -18.16 -26.29 9.99
CA THR A 19 -18.17 -25.87 11.38
C THR A 19 -19.59 -26.09 11.88
N ARG A 20 -19.82 -27.23 12.54
CA ARG A 20 -20.99 -27.39 13.41
C ARG A 20 -20.98 -26.17 14.33
N MET A 21 -21.92 -25.26 14.10
CA MET A 21 -22.08 -23.99 14.80
C MET A 21 -22.24 -24.28 16.29
N SER A 22 -21.11 -24.38 16.99
CA SER A 22 -21.09 -24.68 18.42
C SER A 22 -21.52 -23.42 19.14
N ARG A 23 -22.59 -23.52 19.95
CA ARG A 23 -23.10 -22.42 20.79
C ARG A 23 -22.04 -21.83 21.71
N THR A 24 -20.92 -22.53 21.91
CA THR A 24 -19.74 -22.06 22.66
C THR A 24 -18.93 -20.98 21.95
N ALA A 25 -19.04 -20.84 20.62
CA ALA A 25 -18.36 -19.77 19.86
C ALA A 25 -19.07 -18.41 19.98
N LEU A 26 -20.33 -18.39 20.42
CA LEU A 26 -21.10 -17.17 20.62
C LEU A 26 -20.58 -16.35 21.81
N PHE A 27 -20.10 -17.03 22.86
CA PHE A 27 -19.64 -16.41 24.09
C PHE A 27 -18.38 -15.52 23.92
N PRO A 28 -17.27 -15.99 23.29
CA PRO A 28 -16.11 -15.12 23.05
C PRO A 28 -16.41 -14.00 22.05
N LEU A 29 -17.31 -14.24 21.09
CA LEU A 29 -17.73 -13.22 20.11
C LEU A 29 -18.51 -12.07 20.79
N LEU A 30 -19.36 -12.39 21.76
CA LEU A 30 -20.11 -11.41 22.56
C LEU A 30 -19.16 -10.57 23.43
N LEU A 31 -18.15 -11.19 24.05
CA LEU A 31 -17.11 -10.49 24.83
C LEU A 31 -16.29 -9.52 23.97
N LEU A 32 -15.96 -9.90 22.73
CA LEU A 32 -15.21 -9.04 21.82
C LEU A 32 -16.03 -7.83 21.35
N MET A 33 -17.34 -8.01 21.12
CA MET A 33 -18.25 -6.92 20.80
C MET A 33 -18.45 -5.97 21.99
N ALA A 34 -18.47 -6.48 23.23
CA ALA A 34 -18.54 -5.64 24.42
C ALA A 34 -17.29 -4.77 24.62
N ALA A 35 -16.10 -5.27 24.27
CA ALA A 35 -14.85 -4.48 24.31
C ALA A 35 -14.79 -3.39 23.23
N ALA A 36 -15.44 -3.61 22.08
CA ALA A 36 -15.56 -2.61 21.01
C ALA A 36 -16.59 -1.51 21.31
N CYS A 37 -17.49 -1.73 22.27
CA CYS A 37 -18.41 -0.72 22.78
C CYS A 37 -17.83 0.08 23.98
N THR A 38 -16.51 0.07 24.17
CA THR A 38 -15.91 0.91 25.21
C THR A 38 -15.87 2.36 24.74
N GLN A 39 -16.50 3.22 25.53
CA GLN A 39 -16.46 4.67 25.37
C GLN A 39 -14.99 5.10 25.43
N VAL A 40 -14.40 5.51 24.30
CA VAL A 40 -13.13 6.23 24.31
C VAL A 40 -13.41 7.50 25.12
N PRO A 41 -12.79 7.68 26.30
CA PRO A 41 -13.05 8.85 27.10
C PRO A 41 -12.64 10.09 26.29
N GLU A 42 -13.42 11.16 26.43
CA GLU A 42 -13.13 12.42 25.77
C GLU A 42 -11.69 12.83 26.10
N LEU A 43 -10.93 13.22 25.07
CA LEU A 43 -9.49 13.47 25.20
C LEU A 43 -9.19 14.54 26.27
N ASN A 44 -10.14 15.46 26.48
CA ASN A 44 -10.08 16.52 27.47
C ASN A 44 -10.14 16.02 28.94
N GLU A 45 -10.72 14.85 29.18
CA GLU A 45 -10.81 14.24 30.52
C GLU A 45 -9.49 13.55 30.92
N ARG A 46 -8.62 13.26 29.97
CA ARG A 46 -7.31 12.63 30.21
C ARG A 46 -6.18 13.62 30.49
N ILE A 47 -6.40 14.91 30.25
CA ILE A 47 -5.41 15.95 30.56
C ILE A 47 -5.56 16.28 32.05
N GLY A 48 -4.58 15.82 32.84
CA GLY A 48 -4.48 16.17 34.26
C GLY A 48 -4.49 17.69 34.48
N PRO A 49 -5.02 18.18 35.62
CA PRO A 49 -5.19 19.61 35.86
C PRO A 49 -3.88 20.39 35.70
N ASP A 50 -2.76 19.79 36.10
CA ASP A 50 -1.42 20.37 36.01
C ASP A 50 -0.95 20.61 34.57
N LEU A 51 -1.43 19.80 33.61
CA LEU A 51 -1.08 19.91 32.20
C LEU A 51 -1.96 20.91 31.44
N ARG A 52 -3.14 21.27 31.96
CA ARG A 52 -4.03 22.25 31.31
C ARG A 52 -3.47 23.67 31.35
N THR A 53 -2.74 24.00 32.41
CA THR A 53 -2.11 25.30 32.62
C THR A 53 -0.59 25.25 32.55
N ALA A 54 -0.03 24.09 32.19
CA ALA A 54 1.41 23.95 32.01
C ALA A 54 1.91 24.90 30.93
N ALA A 55 3.06 25.52 31.18
CA ALA A 55 3.73 26.27 30.14
C ALA A 55 4.11 25.32 29.00
N PHE A 56 3.87 25.76 27.76
CA PHE A 56 4.37 25.05 26.60
C PHE A 56 5.90 24.94 26.67
N PRO A 57 6.48 23.82 26.20
CA PRO A 57 7.92 23.68 26.14
C PRO A 57 8.51 24.75 25.21
N LYS A 58 9.79 25.08 25.44
CA LYS A 58 10.51 26.02 24.57
C LYS A 58 10.57 25.44 23.16
N LEU A 59 10.03 26.18 22.19
CA LEU A 59 10.09 25.82 20.77
C LEU A 59 11.53 26.02 20.28
N VAL A 60 12.01 25.04 19.51
CA VAL A 60 13.28 25.14 18.79
C VAL A 60 12.99 25.71 17.40
N PRO A 61 13.71 26.75 16.94
CA PRO A 61 13.59 27.26 15.59
C PRO A 61 13.79 26.17 14.53
N LEU A 62 12.96 26.18 13.48
CA LEU A 62 13.04 25.19 12.39
C LEU A 62 14.41 25.20 11.71
N ASP A 63 15.00 26.38 11.53
CA ASP A 63 16.32 26.53 10.93
C ASP A 63 17.44 25.88 11.77
N GLU A 64 17.26 25.78 13.10
CA GLU A 64 18.17 25.05 13.99
C GLU A 64 17.92 23.54 13.95
N ALA A 65 16.67 23.12 13.73
CA ALA A 65 16.27 21.71 13.78
C ALA A 65 16.46 20.95 12.46
N LEU A 66 16.31 21.62 11.32
CA LEU A 66 16.21 20.97 10.00
C LEU A 66 17.53 20.91 9.22
N GLY A 67 18.63 21.41 9.78
CA GLY A 67 19.92 21.43 9.09
C GLY A 67 19.92 22.38 7.88
N PRO A 68 20.98 22.34 7.04
CA PRO A 68 21.09 23.22 5.88
C PRO A 68 19.94 22.98 4.89
N PRO A 69 19.37 24.04 4.30
CA PRO A 69 18.39 23.90 3.23
C PRO A 69 18.98 23.08 2.08
N VAL A 70 18.21 22.10 1.61
CA VAL A 70 18.53 21.34 0.40
C VAL A 70 18.24 22.18 -0.84
N ASP A 71 18.95 21.94 -1.94
CA ASP A 71 18.66 22.54 -3.25
C ASP A 71 17.49 21.77 -3.92
N PRO A 72 16.27 22.33 -3.93
CA PRO A 72 15.11 21.62 -4.44
C PRO A 72 15.17 21.40 -5.96
N GLU A 73 15.81 22.30 -6.70
CA GLU A 73 15.93 22.17 -8.16
C GLU A 73 16.92 21.07 -8.54
N GLY A 74 18.04 21.01 -7.82
CA GLY A 74 19.03 19.94 -7.96
C GLY A 74 18.45 18.55 -7.69
N GLU A 75 17.71 18.40 -6.58
CA GLU A 75 17.07 17.12 -6.25
C GLU A 75 16.00 16.72 -7.26
N ALA A 76 15.16 17.66 -7.69
CA ALA A 76 14.13 17.40 -8.70
C ALA A 76 14.76 16.95 -10.02
N ARG A 77 15.87 17.57 -10.45
CA ARG A 77 16.60 17.18 -11.66
C ARG A 77 17.16 15.76 -11.53
N ALA A 78 17.79 15.43 -10.40
CA ALA A 78 18.33 14.09 -10.17
C ALA A 78 17.24 13.00 -10.22
N VAL A 79 16.06 13.27 -9.64
CA VAL A 79 14.91 12.37 -9.71
C VAL A 79 14.42 12.21 -11.15
N GLN A 80 14.31 13.32 -11.89
CA GLN A 80 13.85 13.30 -13.29
C GLN A 80 14.78 12.46 -14.18
N GLU A 81 16.09 12.64 -14.07
CA GLU A 81 17.09 11.86 -14.82
C GLU A 81 16.99 10.36 -14.52
N ALA A 82 16.80 10.00 -13.24
CA ALA A 82 16.62 8.61 -12.84
C ALA A 82 15.33 7.99 -13.43
N LEU A 83 14.25 8.75 -13.50
CA LEU A 83 12.98 8.30 -14.09
C LEU A 83 13.08 8.14 -15.61
N GLU A 84 13.77 9.05 -16.29
CA GLU A 84 14.01 8.98 -17.74
C GLU A 84 14.84 7.75 -18.11
N ALA A 85 15.91 7.47 -17.36
CA ALA A 85 16.73 6.27 -17.55
C ALA A 85 15.91 4.98 -17.38
N ARG A 86 15.07 4.92 -16.33
CA ARG A 86 14.16 3.78 -16.11
C ARG A 86 13.16 3.61 -17.24
N ARG A 87 12.56 4.71 -17.71
CA ARG A 87 11.65 4.70 -18.86
C ARG A 87 12.32 4.16 -20.11
N ALA A 88 13.53 4.61 -20.42
CA ALA A 88 14.27 4.14 -21.59
C ALA A 88 14.57 2.64 -21.52
N ALA A 89 15.01 2.16 -20.35
CA ALA A 89 15.27 0.74 -20.12
C ALA A 89 14.01 -0.12 -20.29
N LEU A 90 12.87 0.33 -19.77
CA LEU A 90 11.58 -0.35 -19.91
C LEU A 90 11.09 -0.36 -21.36
N ALA A 91 11.24 0.76 -22.09
CA ALA A 91 10.89 0.83 -23.50
C ALA A 91 11.74 -0.16 -24.33
N GLY A 92 13.04 -0.29 -24.03
CA GLY A 92 13.91 -1.28 -24.68
C GLY A 92 13.47 -2.72 -24.40
N ARG A 93 13.07 -3.03 -23.16
CA ARG A 93 12.52 -4.35 -22.80
C ARG A 93 11.21 -4.64 -23.55
N ALA A 94 10.30 -3.67 -23.61
CA ALA A 94 9.03 -3.81 -24.31
C ALA A 94 9.22 -4.10 -25.81
N ARG A 95 10.14 -3.39 -26.47
CA ARG A 95 10.45 -3.64 -27.89
C ARG A 95 10.94 -5.06 -28.14
N ARG A 96 11.84 -5.58 -27.29
CA ARG A 96 12.34 -6.96 -27.40
C ARG A 96 11.22 -7.99 -27.22
N LEU A 97 10.32 -7.77 -26.26
CA LEU A 97 9.17 -8.65 -26.05
C LEU A 97 8.20 -8.63 -27.24
N GLN A 98 7.96 -7.45 -27.82
CA GLN A 98 7.10 -7.32 -28.99
C GLN A 98 7.68 -8.02 -30.22
N GLN A 99 8.99 -7.94 -30.44
CA GLN A 99 9.66 -8.64 -31.53
C GLN A 99 9.53 -10.16 -31.35
N ALA A 100 9.87 -10.68 -30.16
CA ALA A 100 9.75 -12.11 -29.87
C ALA A 100 8.32 -12.65 -30.04
N SER A 101 7.29 -11.86 -29.71
CA SER A 101 5.89 -12.28 -29.89
C SER A 101 5.41 -12.24 -31.35
N HIS A 102 6.00 -11.39 -32.20
CA HIS A 102 5.66 -11.36 -33.63
C HIS A 102 6.26 -12.58 -34.35
N ASP A 103 7.50 -12.94 -34.03
CA ASP A 103 8.20 -14.08 -34.64
C ASP A 103 7.46 -15.41 -34.37
N ASP A 104 6.94 -15.61 -33.16
CA ASP A 104 6.12 -16.77 -32.78
C ASP A 104 4.84 -16.91 -33.63
N SER A 105 4.18 -15.78 -33.94
CA SER A 105 2.94 -15.77 -34.75
C SER A 105 3.19 -16.07 -36.23
N THR A 106 4.39 -15.81 -36.75
CA THR A 106 4.75 -16.10 -38.15
C THR A 106 5.12 -17.56 -38.39
N GLN A 107 5.45 -18.31 -37.34
CA GLN A 107 5.95 -19.69 -37.47
C GLN A 107 4.82 -20.74 -37.52
N THR A 108 3.58 -20.37 -37.23
CA THR A 108 2.40 -21.25 -37.25
C THR A 108 1.64 -21.29 -38.60
N SER A 109 2.14 -20.64 -39.66
CA SER A 109 1.46 -20.57 -40.97
C SER A 109 2.15 -21.33 -42.11
N THR A 110 3.09 -22.23 -41.83
CA THR A 110 3.74 -23.08 -42.84
C THR A 110 3.66 -24.56 -42.43
N GLU A 111 2.45 -25.12 -42.43
CA GLU A 111 2.22 -26.57 -42.56
C GLU A 111 0.98 -26.79 -43.45
#